data_AF-A0A7X8MLQ5-F1
#
_entry.id   AF-A0A7X8MLQ5-F1
#
_cell.length_a   1.000
_cell.length_b   1.000
_cell.length_c   1.000
_cell.angle_alpha   90.00
_cell.angle_beta   90.00
_cell.angle_gamma   90.00
#
_symmetry.space_group_name_H-M   'P 1'
#
loop_
_entity.id
_entity.type
_entity.pdbx_description
1 polymer ?
#
loop_
_entity_poly.entity_id
_entity_poly.type
_entity_poly.pdbx_seq_one_letter_code
_entity_poly.pdbx_strand_id
1 'polypeptide(L)'
;MYSEHQYTLAKIRRENHLVLPTVTSIILTQNLYDVLFQYVIDDHQEELLKTFIERLEQHIKSKSNTPFSAPCEELEFLNDGLAELRLLNWMEVPVTVFSLEIQEEDDEEVREAVIDELRHLMVVRPVPNSNLIYVFPADIPRL
;
A
#
# COMPACT_ATOMS: atom_id res chain seq x y z
N MET A 1 -26.97 -9.84 -3.14
CA MET A 1 -27.68 -8.79 -3.91
C MET A 1 -26.57 -7.83 -4.28
N TYR A 2 -26.15 -7.75 -5.55
CA TYR A 2 -25.17 -6.74 -5.95
C TYR A 2 -25.87 -5.39 -5.81
N SER A 3 -25.33 -4.50 -5.00
CA SER A 3 -25.87 -3.16 -4.90
C SER A 3 -25.53 -2.43 -6.20
N GLU A 4 -26.54 -1.95 -6.91
CA GLU A 4 -26.37 -1.24 -8.19
C GLU A 4 -25.93 0.22 -7.95
N HIS A 5 -24.90 0.43 -7.12
CA HIS A 5 -24.40 1.78 -6.89
C HIS A 5 -23.62 2.25 -8.11
N GLN A 6 -24.05 3.36 -8.71
CA GLN A 6 -23.31 3.96 -9.81
C GLN A 6 -22.06 4.65 -9.28
N TYR A 7 -20.89 4.25 -9.80
CA TYR A 7 -19.61 4.84 -9.44
C TYR A 7 -18.77 5.17 -10.67
N THR A 8 -17.83 6.09 -10.49
CA THR A 8 -16.84 6.49 -11.50
C THR A 8 -15.44 6.29 -10.93
N LEU A 9 -14.56 5.70 -11.75
CA LEU A 9 -13.13 5.60 -11.48
C LEU A 9 -12.36 6.54 -12.41
N ALA A 10 -11.84 7.63 -11.86
CA ALA A 10 -10.99 8.56 -12.59
C ALA A 10 -9.52 8.22 -12.37
N LYS A 11 -8.77 7.92 -13.44
CA LYS A 11 -7.32 7.69 -13.33
C LYS A 11 -6.63 9.01 -13.00
N ILE A 12 -5.97 9.08 -11.85
CA ILE A 12 -5.27 10.27 -11.39
C ILE A 12 -3.81 10.24 -11.83
N ARG A 13 -3.10 9.18 -11.49
CA ARG A 13 -1.65 9.04 -11.75
C ARG A 13 -1.20 7.59 -11.66
N ARG A 14 0.10 7.38 -11.89
CA ARG A 14 0.79 6.10 -11.70
C ARG A 14 2.00 6.34 -10.81
N GLU A 15 2.14 5.50 -9.80
CA GLU A 15 3.22 5.57 -8.80
C GLU A 15 4.00 4.27 -8.82
N ASN A 16 5.32 4.35 -8.63
CA ASN A 16 6.12 3.16 -8.37
C ASN A 16 6.08 2.89 -6.87
N HIS A 17 5.64 1.69 -6.49
CA HIS A 17 5.61 1.28 -5.10
C HIS A 17 6.62 0.17 -4.86
N LEU A 18 7.28 0.19 -3.71
CA LEU A 18 7.91 -1.01 -3.17
C LEU A 18 6.85 -1.86 -2.48
N VAL A 19 6.78 -3.12 -2.88
CA VAL A 19 5.79 -4.09 -2.43
C VAL A 19 6.48 -5.20 -1.66
N LEU A 20 5.99 -5.50 -0.47
CA LEU A 20 6.49 -6.59 0.36
C LEU A 20 6.19 -7.95 -0.31
N PRO A 21 7.17 -8.87 -0.41
CA PRO A 21 6.91 -10.22 -0.91
C PRO A 21 5.98 -11.01 0.02
N THR A 22 5.27 -11.97 -0.55
CA THR A 22 4.23 -12.75 0.14
C THR A 22 4.74 -13.70 1.23
N VAL A 23 6.05 -13.90 1.32
CA VAL A 23 6.67 -15.03 2.05
C VAL A 23 7.13 -14.67 3.47
N THR A 24 7.02 -13.41 3.89
CA THR A 24 7.81 -12.92 5.03
C THR A 24 7.03 -12.78 6.34
N SER A 25 7.51 -13.50 7.37
CA SER A 25 6.95 -13.59 8.72
C SER A 25 7.22 -12.32 9.57
N ILE A 26 6.49 -12.19 10.69
CA ILE A 26 6.58 -11.12 11.71
C ILE A 26 8.03 -10.81 12.19
N ILE A 27 8.97 -11.75 12.02
CA ILE A 27 10.39 -11.56 12.36
C ILE A 27 11.06 -10.53 11.43
N LEU A 28 10.38 -10.05 10.38
CA LEU A 28 10.91 -9.01 9.49
C LEU A 28 10.94 -7.62 10.10
N THR A 29 9.93 -7.16 10.84
CA THR A 29 9.81 -5.72 11.14
C THR A 29 10.91 -5.20 12.06
N GLN A 30 11.25 -5.95 13.11
CA GLN A 30 12.33 -5.57 14.02
C GLN A 30 13.70 -5.60 13.32
N ASN A 31 13.99 -6.68 12.58
CA ASN A 31 15.24 -6.80 11.82
C ASN A 31 15.32 -5.73 10.72
N LEU A 32 14.19 -5.38 10.10
CA LEU A 32 14.12 -4.37 9.06
C LEU A 32 14.35 -2.97 9.64
N TYR A 33 13.79 -2.66 10.81
CA TYR A 33 14.08 -1.39 11.49
C TYR A 33 15.59 -1.26 11.74
N ASP A 34 16.21 -2.28 12.35
CA ASP A 34 17.64 -2.23 12.69
C ASP A 34 18.52 -2.09 11.43
N VAL A 35 18.16 -2.78 10.33
CA VAL A 35 18.85 -2.65 9.04
C VAL A 35 18.64 -1.28 8.41
N LEU A 36 17.44 -0.71 8.47
CA LEU A 36 17.15 0.58 7.82
C LEU A 36 17.64 1.78 8.63
N PHE A 37 17.72 1.64 9.96
CA PHE A 37 18.15 2.71 10.86
C PHE A 37 19.58 3.19 10.56
N GLN A 38 20.45 2.34 10.03
CA GLN A 38 21.82 2.74 9.64
C GLN A 38 21.85 3.77 8.49
N TYR A 39 20.76 3.93 7.73
CA TYR A 39 20.64 4.87 6.62
C TYR A 39 19.94 6.19 7.00
N VAL A 40 19.42 6.26 8.22
CA VAL A 40 18.77 7.46 8.78
C VAL A 40 19.86 8.38 9.35
N ILE A 41 19.88 9.64 8.90
CA ILE A 41 20.93 10.61 9.26
C ILE A 41 20.46 11.72 10.21
N ASP A 42 19.14 11.86 10.41
CA ASP A 42 18.56 12.88 11.30
C ASP A 42 17.25 12.39 11.97
N ASP A 43 16.81 13.15 12.98
CA ASP A 43 15.63 12.84 13.78
C ASP A 43 14.33 12.78 12.95
N HIS A 44 14.24 13.58 11.88
CA HIS A 44 13.05 13.60 11.02
C HIS A 44 12.94 12.32 10.20
N GLN A 45 14.05 11.86 9.64
CA GLN A 45 14.11 10.58 8.94
C GLN A 45 13.85 9.39 9.88
N GLU A 46 14.25 9.49 11.15
CA GLU A 46 13.93 8.47 12.15
C GLU A 46 12.41 8.38 12.38
N GLU A 47 11.72 9.52 12.45
CA GLU A 47 10.26 9.55 12.57
C GLU A 47 9.57 8.95 11.34
N LEU A 48 10.08 9.24 10.13
CA LEU A 48 9.59 8.63 8.88
C LEU A 48 9.80 7.11 8.89
N LEU A 49 10.96 6.62 9.33
CA LEU A 49 11.25 5.19 9.46
C LEU A 49 10.31 4.52 10.46
N LYS A 50 10.11 5.12 11.64
CA LYS A 50 9.17 4.60 12.65
C LYS A 50 7.76 4.48 12.08
N THR A 51 7.29 5.53 11.41
CA THR A 51 5.97 5.54 10.75
C THR A 51 5.85 4.44 9.70
N PHE A 52 6.88 4.22 8.88
CA PHE A 52 6.91 3.16 7.90
C PHE A 52 6.82 1.76 8.54
N ILE A 53 7.64 1.51 9.57
CA ILE A 53 7.66 0.22 10.28
C ILE A 53 6.34 -0.03 11.01
N GLU A 54 5.73 0.99 11.63
CA GLU A 54 4.41 0.88 12.24
C GLU A 54 3.33 0.50 11.23
N ARG A 55 3.32 1.14 10.05
CA ARG A 55 2.39 0.79 8.95
C ARG A 55 2.59 -0.66 8.49
N LEU A 56 3.83 -1.11 8.38
CA LEU A 56 4.17 -2.48 8.01
C LEU A 56 3.68 -3.48 9.06
N GLU A 57 3.92 -3.21 10.35
CA GLU A 57 3.43 -4.05 11.44
C GLU A 57 1.91 -4.14 11.47
N GLN A 58 1.22 -3.02 11.32
CA GLN A 58 -0.25 -2.98 11.28
C GLN A 58 -0.78 -3.82 10.12
N HIS A 59 -0.14 -3.76 8.96
CA HIS A 59 -0.51 -4.57 7.80
C HIS A 59 -0.32 -6.07 8.05
N ILE A 60 0.81 -6.48 8.64
CA ILE A 60 1.05 -7.88 8.98
C ILE A 60 0.02 -8.38 10.01
N LYS A 61 -0.33 -7.54 10.99
CA LYS A 61 -1.33 -7.86 12.02
C LYS A 61 -2.76 -7.95 11.46
N SER A 62 -3.10 -7.14 10.45
CA SER A 62 -4.46 -7.07 9.89
C SER A 62 -4.82 -8.24 8.96
N LYS A 63 -3.84 -9.07 8.55
CA LYS A 63 -4.04 -10.18 7.60
C LYS A 63 -4.75 -9.73 6.32
N SER A 64 -4.38 -8.55 5.82
CA SER A 64 -4.96 -8.01 4.59
C SER A 64 -4.73 -8.96 3.41
N ASN A 65 -5.74 -9.08 2.53
CA ASN A 65 -5.63 -9.82 1.27
C ASN A 65 -4.90 -9.03 0.17
N THR A 66 -4.50 -7.79 0.47
CA THR A 66 -3.70 -6.95 -0.43
C THR A 66 -2.26 -6.95 0.04
N PRO A 67 -1.28 -6.82 -0.85
CA PRO A 67 0.11 -6.74 -0.40
C PRO A 67 0.39 -5.39 0.26
N PHE A 68 1.32 -5.39 1.24
CA PHE A 68 1.86 -4.15 1.76
C PHE A 68 2.60 -3.41 0.65
N SER A 69 2.35 -2.12 0.53
CA SER A 69 3.10 -1.26 -0.40
C SER A 69 3.17 0.17 0.08
N ALA A 70 4.28 0.82 -0.29
CA ALA A 70 4.52 2.24 -0.10
C ALA A 70 5.10 2.84 -1.39
N PRO A 71 4.71 4.08 -1.77
CA PRO A 71 5.33 4.79 -2.88
C PRO A 71 6.83 4.95 -2.67
N CYS A 72 7.62 4.78 -3.74
CA CYS A 72 9.08 4.98 -3.68
C CYS A 72 9.42 6.41 -3.25
N GLU A 73 8.62 7.40 -3.65
CA GLU A 73 8.77 8.81 -3.25
C GLU A 73 8.68 8.99 -1.72
N GLU A 74 7.77 8.25 -1.04
CA GLU A 74 7.67 8.27 0.42
C GLU A 74 8.90 7.62 1.11
N LEU A 75 9.67 6.82 0.38
CA LEU A 75 10.81 6.06 0.89
C LEU A 75 12.16 6.64 0.45
N GLU A 76 12.18 7.74 -0.31
CA GLU A 76 13.43 8.39 -0.78
C GLU A 76 14.35 8.78 0.37
N PHE A 77 13.80 9.07 1.55
CA PHE A 77 14.58 9.37 2.74
C PHE A 77 15.54 8.25 3.17
N LEU A 78 15.28 7.00 2.76
CA LEU A 78 16.14 5.86 3.05
C LEU A 78 17.41 5.84 2.22
N ASN A 79 17.51 6.64 1.14
CA ASN A 79 18.68 6.68 0.25
C ASN A 79 19.14 5.26 -0.16
N ASP A 80 20.35 4.85 0.22
CA ASP A 80 20.92 3.53 -0.04
C ASP A 80 20.13 2.39 0.62
N GLY A 81 19.34 2.67 1.67
CA GLY A 81 18.43 1.71 2.30
C GLY A 81 17.33 1.22 1.35
N LEU A 82 16.98 1.98 0.29
CA LEU A 82 16.11 1.47 -0.77
C LEU A 82 16.74 0.29 -1.53
N ALA A 83 18.07 0.29 -1.69
CA ALA A 83 18.77 -0.83 -2.31
C ALA A 83 18.72 -2.08 -1.41
N GLU A 84 18.83 -1.92 -0.10
CA GLU A 84 18.64 -3.02 0.85
C GLU A 84 17.24 -3.62 0.77
N LEU A 85 16.19 -2.80 0.68
CA LEU A 85 14.82 -3.30 0.47
C LEU A 85 14.72 -4.17 -0.78
N ARG A 86 15.35 -3.76 -1.90
CA ARG A 86 15.39 -4.55 -3.13
C ARG A 86 16.14 -5.87 -2.94
N LEU A 87 17.25 -5.88 -2.18
CA LEU A 87 17.98 -7.11 -1.83
C LEU A 87 17.15 -8.06 -0.96
N LEU A 88 16.25 -7.53 -0.13
CA LEU A 88 15.28 -8.29 0.66
C LEU A 88 14.06 -8.75 -0.16
N ASN A 89 14.15 -8.74 -1.49
CA ASN A 89 13.10 -9.13 -2.44
C ASN A 89 11.84 -8.25 -2.41
N TRP A 90 11.95 -6.99 -1.99
CA TRP A 90 10.87 -6.03 -2.24
C TRP A 90 10.80 -5.72 -3.73
N MET A 91 9.61 -5.85 -4.31
CA MET A 91 9.40 -5.64 -5.73
C MET A 91 8.94 -4.22 -6.00
N GLU A 92 9.53 -3.57 -6.98
CA GLU A 92 9.05 -2.29 -7.50
C GLU A 92 7.90 -2.56 -8.48
N VAL A 93 6.69 -2.14 -8.12
CA VAL A 93 5.47 -2.40 -8.88
C VAL A 93 4.80 -1.09 -9.24
N PRO A 94 4.39 -0.92 -10.51
CA PRO A 94 3.77 0.32 -10.94
C PRO A 94 2.26 0.32 -10.63
N VAL A 95 1.88 0.95 -9.53
CA VAL A 95 0.52 1.07 -9.00
C VAL A 95 -0.21 2.21 -9.70
N THR A 96 -1.47 1.98 -10.07
CA THR A 96 -2.32 3.05 -10.62
C THR A 96 -3.21 3.62 -9.53
N VAL A 97 -3.20 4.95 -9.38
CA VAL A 97 -4.05 5.66 -8.43
C VAL A 97 -5.30 6.12 -9.14
N PHE A 98 -6.46 5.67 -8.65
CA PHE A 98 -7.76 6.16 -9.10
C PHE A 98 -8.43 6.95 -7.99
N SER A 99 -9.24 7.93 -8.39
CA SER A 99 -10.25 8.53 -7.52
C SER A 99 -11.57 7.81 -7.74
N LEU A 100 -12.20 7.40 -6.64
CA LEU A 100 -13.51 6.75 -6.60
C LEU A 100 -14.56 7.77 -6.19
N GLU A 101 -15.46 8.08 -7.13
CA GLU A 101 -16.61 8.94 -6.92
C GLU A 101 -17.90 8.09 -7.03
N ILE A 102 -18.71 8.09 -5.98
CA ILE A 102 -20.01 7.40 -5.95
C ILE A 102 -21.07 8.45 -6.25
N GLN A 103 -21.96 8.18 -7.21
CA GLN A 103 -22.92 9.18 -7.70
C GLN A 103 -24.13 9.38 -6.77
N GLU A 104 -24.39 8.41 -5.89
CA GLU A 104 -25.48 8.42 -4.91
C GLU A 104 -24.96 8.84 -3.52
N GLU A 105 -25.66 8.45 -2.46
CA GLU A 105 -25.24 8.69 -1.08
C GLU A 105 -23.93 7.95 -0.80
N ASP A 106 -22.84 8.70 -0.78
CA ASP A 106 -21.47 8.21 -0.54
C ASP A 106 -21.21 8.13 0.97
N ASP A 107 -21.83 7.13 1.59
CA ASP A 107 -21.56 6.74 2.96
C ASP A 107 -20.53 5.60 3.04
N GLU A 108 -20.06 5.34 4.26
CA GLU A 108 -19.01 4.34 4.52
C GLU A 108 -19.44 2.91 4.14
N GLU A 109 -20.70 2.55 4.34
CA GLU A 109 -21.22 1.21 4.02
C GLU A 109 -21.32 1.01 2.50
N VAL A 110 -21.87 2.01 1.79
CA VAL A 110 -21.97 2.04 0.33
C VAL A 110 -20.58 2.00 -0.31
N ARG A 111 -19.65 2.79 0.22
CA ARG A 111 -18.28 2.82 -0.27
C ARG A 111 -17.56 1.49 -0.10
N GLU A 112 -17.67 0.85 1.07
CA GLU A 112 -17.04 -0.46 1.27
C GLU A 112 -17.69 -1.52 0.37
N ALA A 113 -19.02 -1.46 0.14
CA ALA A 113 -19.70 -2.36 -0.79
C ALA A 113 -19.17 -2.22 -2.23
N VAL A 114 -18.98 -1.00 -2.72
CA VAL A 114 -18.38 -0.73 -4.04
C VAL A 114 -16.92 -1.22 -4.08
N ILE A 115 -16.14 -0.97 -3.03
CA ILE A 115 -14.75 -1.46 -2.96
C ILE A 115 -14.70 -2.99 -2.95
N ASP A 116 -15.60 -3.66 -2.23
CA ASP A 116 -15.72 -5.12 -2.23
C ASP A 116 -16.07 -5.67 -3.61
N GLU A 117 -16.96 -5.00 -4.35
CA GLU A 117 -17.22 -5.32 -5.75
C GLU A 117 -15.94 -5.18 -6.60
N LEU A 118 -15.22 -4.07 -6.46
CA LEU A 118 -13.96 -3.85 -7.17
C LEU A 118 -12.89 -4.89 -6.81
N ARG A 119 -12.85 -5.39 -5.57
CA ARG A 119 -11.93 -6.47 -5.13
C ARG A 119 -12.19 -7.78 -5.86
N HIS A 120 -13.41 -8.01 -6.37
CA HIS A 120 -13.68 -9.17 -7.23
C HIS A 120 -13.13 -9.03 -8.65
N LEU A 121 -12.90 -7.79 -9.11
CA LEU A 121 -12.44 -7.49 -10.46
C LEU A 121 -10.93 -7.27 -10.54
N MET A 122 -10.34 -6.68 -9.50
CA MET A 122 -8.95 -6.23 -9.48
C MET A 122 -8.39 -6.21 -8.06
N VAL A 123 -7.06 -6.13 -7.94
CA VAL A 123 -6.42 -5.97 -6.63
C VAL A 123 -6.47 -4.49 -6.27
N VAL A 124 -7.37 -4.13 -5.36
CA VAL A 124 -7.57 -2.75 -4.89
C VAL A 124 -7.30 -2.61 -3.40
N ARG A 125 -6.67 -1.50 -3.02
CA ARG A 125 -6.50 -1.08 -1.62
C ARG A 125 -6.95 0.38 -1.47
N PRO A 126 -7.95 0.69 -0.63
CA PRO A 126 -8.32 2.07 -0.37
C PRO A 126 -7.21 2.83 0.36
N VAL A 127 -7.10 4.12 0.07
CA VAL A 127 -6.19 5.03 0.77
C VAL A 127 -6.95 5.65 1.96
N PRO A 128 -6.49 5.43 3.22
CA PRO A 128 -7.19 5.91 4.41
C PRO A 128 -7.52 7.40 4.35
N ASN A 129 -8.71 7.77 4.83
CA ASN A 129 -9.18 9.16 4.90
C ASN A 129 -9.19 9.90 3.55
N SER A 130 -9.36 9.19 2.44
CA SER A 130 -9.45 9.79 1.11
C SER A 130 -10.40 9.02 0.20
N ASN A 131 -10.75 9.61 -0.94
CA ASN A 131 -11.49 8.95 -2.02
C ASN A 131 -10.56 8.24 -3.02
N LEU A 132 -9.29 8.06 -2.70
CA LEU A 132 -8.32 7.43 -3.58
C LEU A 132 -8.25 5.92 -3.33
N ILE A 133 -8.02 5.18 -4.41
CA ILE A 133 -7.77 3.75 -4.37
C ILE A 133 -6.49 3.42 -5.15
N TYR A 134 -5.68 2.55 -4.56
CA TYR A 134 -4.55 1.93 -5.23
C TYR A 134 -5.00 0.68 -5.97
N VAL A 135 -4.74 0.64 -7.28
CA VAL A 135 -4.99 -0.53 -8.13
C VAL A 135 -3.65 -1.13 -8.53
N PHE A 136 -3.44 -2.39 -8.13
CA PHE A 136 -2.21 -3.13 -8.41
C PHE A 136 -2.33 -3.90 -9.74
N PRO A 137 -1.20 -4.09 -10.46
CA PRO A 137 -1.15 -4.99 -11.61
C PRO A 137 -1.62 -6.41 -11.28
N ALA A 138 -2.27 -7.07 -12.25
CA ALA A 138 -2.88 -8.38 -12.03
C ALA A 138 -1.86 -9.52 -11.79
N ASP A 139 -0.62 -9.33 -12.26
CA ASP A 139 0.52 -10.24 -12.14
C ASP A 139 1.27 -10.09 -10.81
N ILE A 140 0.81 -9.21 -9.91
CA ILE A 140 1.39 -9.10 -8.58
C ILE A 140 1.15 -10.40 -7.78
N PRO A 141 2.19 -10.97 -7.17
CA PRO A 141 2.03 -12.13 -6.29
C PRO A 141 1.02 -11.82 -5.18
N ARG A 142 -0.05 -12.61 -5.09
CA ARG A 142 -1.09 -12.49 -4.05
C ARG A 142 -0.67 -13.28 -2.80
N LEU A 143 -0.91 -12.70 -1.62
CA LEU A 143 -0.73 -13.36 -0.31
C LEU A 143 -1.68 -14.56 -0.17
#